data_AF-A0A1B0BFB8-F1
#
_entry.id   AF-A0A1B0BFB8-F1
#
_cell.length_a   1.000
_cell.length_b   1.000
_cell.length_c   1.000
_cell.angle_alpha   90.00
_cell.angle_beta   90.00
_cell.angle_gamma   90.00
#
_symmetry.space_group_name_H-M   'P 1'
#
loop_
_entity.id
_entity.type
_entity.pdbx_description
1 polymer ?
#
loop_
_entity_poly.entity_id
_entity_poly.type
_entity_poly.pdbx_seq_one_letter_code
_entity_poly.pdbx_strand_id
1 'polypeptide(L)'
;MPGTKVDSKQRITVRNLRIREDTAKYLRNLDPNSAYYDPITRSMRDNPNPQVPVEESEFDGENFVRFTGDTTKHAGAQLFAWEAHGKGVDVHLLAEPTKLELLQKGIREKEGTIQIKYKNRRSI
;
A
#
# COMPACT_ATOMS: atom_id res chain seq x y z
N MET A 1 35.78 -19.01 16.32
CA MET A 1 35.58 -17.93 15.32
C MET A 1 36.36 -16.70 15.81
N PRO A 2 37.49 -16.35 15.18
CA PRO A 2 38.33 -15.24 15.63
C PRO A 2 37.67 -13.91 15.24
N GLY A 3 37.50 -12.96 16.18
CA GLY A 3 37.14 -11.59 15.76
C GLY A 3 36.48 -10.65 16.77
N THR A 4 35.94 -11.09 17.91
CA THR A 4 35.30 -10.14 18.83
C THR A 4 36.30 -9.64 19.88
N LYS A 5 37.17 -8.70 19.48
CA LYS A 5 37.93 -7.88 20.45
C LYS A 5 36.94 -6.94 21.13
N VAL A 6 36.29 -7.43 22.19
CA VAL A 6 35.50 -6.59 23.10
C VAL A 6 36.46 -5.73 23.90
N ASP A 7 36.53 -4.45 23.53
CA ASP A 7 37.32 -3.44 24.23
C ASP A 7 36.76 -3.27 25.64
N SER A 8 37.48 -3.74 26.66
CA SER A 8 37.00 -3.81 28.04
C SER A 8 36.81 -2.44 28.70
N LYS A 9 37.32 -1.36 28.08
CA LYS A 9 37.17 0.03 28.55
C LYS A 9 35.88 0.70 28.09
N GLN A 10 35.22 0.21 27.05
CA GLN A 10 33.91 0.68 26.64
C GLN A 10 32.87 -0.38 26.99
N ARG A 11 32.11 -0.15 28.08
CA ARG A 11 31.00 -1.02 28.48
C ARG A 11 29.86 -0.86 27.47
N ILE A 12 29.99 -1.47 26.28
CA ILE A 12 28.89 -1.61 25.35
C ILE A 12 27.94 -2.61 26.00
N THR A 13 26.95 -2.13 26.77
CA THR A 13 25.85 -3.00 27.20
C THR A 13 25.13 -3.40 25.92
N VAL A 14 25.36 -4.62 25.43
CA VAL A 14 24.65 -5.16 24.28
C VAL A 14 23.18 -5.24 24.69
N ARG A 15 22.38 -4.27 24.24
CA ARG A 15 20.94 -4.24 24.46
C ARG A 15 20.28 -5.01 23.34
N ASN A 16 19.30 -5.84 23.68
CA ASN A 16 18.44 -6.45 22.68
C ASN A 16 17.63 -5.33 22.00
N LEU A 17 17.78 -5.21 20.68
CA LEU A 17 17.14 -4.15 19.89
C LEU A 17 15.70 -4.48 19.48
N ARG A 18 15.26 -5.72 19.70
CA ARG A 18 13.88 -6.12 19.40
C ARG A 18 12.92 -5.48 20.39
N ILE A 19 11.97 -4.71 19.86
CA ILE A 19 10.80 -4.19 20.57
C ILE A 19 9.98 -5.40 21.03
N ARG A 20 9.63 -5.46 22.32
CA ARG A 20 8.97 -6.64 22.91
C ARG A 20 7.46 -6.61 22.68
N GLU A 21 6.92 -5.42 22.51
CA GLU A 21 5.52 -5.08 22.25
C GLU A 21 5.10 -5.53 20.84
N ASP A 22 6.04 -5.48 19.88
CA ASP A 22 5.79 -5.89 18.49
C ASP A 22 5.86 -7.41 18.34
N THR A 23 4.69 -8.03 18.27
CA THR A 23 4.56 -9.46 18.00
C THR A 23 4.94 -9.77 16.55
N ALA A 24 5.78 -10.79 16.35
CA ALA A 24 6.20 -11.21 15.01
C ALA A 24 5.02 -11.78 14.22
N LYS A 25 5.02 -11.59 12.89
CA LYS A 25 3.89 -11.97 12.01
C LYS A 25 3.49 -13.44 12.16
N TYR A 26 4.46 -14.36 12.14
CA TYR A 26 4.22 -15.81 12.29
C TYR A 26 3.81 -16.25 13.70
N LEU A 27 3.79 -15.34 14.69
CA LEU A 27 3.29 -15.61 16.03
C LEU A 27 1.86 -15.06 16.26
N ARG A 28 1.27 -14.41 15.24
CA ARG A 28 -0.09 -13.85 15.32
C ARG A 28 -1.17 -14.93 15.34
N ASN A 29 -0.93 -16.05 14.65
CA ASN A 29 -1.73 -17.27 14.71
C ASN A 29 -0.77 -18.47 14.71
N LEU A 30 -0.95 -19.39 15.67
CA LEU A 30 -0.10 -20.58 15.83
C LEU A 30 -0.69 -21.82 15.14
N ASP A 31 -1.87 -21.72 14.53
CA ASP A 31 -2.43 -22.78 13.71
C ASP A 31 -1.50 -23.03 12.50
N PRO A 32 -1.00 -24.26 12.29
CA PRO A 32 -0.16 -24.60 11.15
C PRO A 32 -0.81 -24.32 9.78
N ASN A 33 -2.15 -24.29 9.71
CA ASN A 33 -2.91 -24.01 8.49
C ASN A 33 -3.28 -22.53 8.33
N SER A 34 -2.75 -21.65 9.18
CA SER A 34 -2.94 -20.19 9.06
C SER A 34 -2.14 -19.61 7.89
N ALA A 35 -2.12 -18.28 7.78
CA ALA A 35 -1.43 -17.58 6.69
C ALA A 35 0.07 -17.89 6.64
N TYR A 36 0.58 -18.15 5.42
CA TYR A 36 1.98 -18.45 5.20
C TYR A 36 2.89 -17.23 5.44
N TYR A 37 3.94 -17.44 6.24
CA TYR A 37 5.03 -16.49 6.45
C TYR A 37 6.28 -16.93 5.71
N ASP A 38 6.80 -16.08 4.81
CA ASP A 38 8.09 -16.29 4.16
C ASP A 38 9.23 -15.72 5.03
N PRO A 39 10.10 -16.57 5.63
CA PRO A 39 11.16 -16.11 6.53
C PRO A 39 12.29 -15.36 5.82
N ILE A 40 12.43 -15.49 4.50
CA ILE A 40 13.50 -14.83 3.74
C ILE A 40 13.15 -13.36 3.51
N THR A 41 11.98 -13.14 2.91
CA THR A 41 11.49 -11.78 2.64
C THR A 41 10.80 -11.15 3.84
N ARG A 42 10.54 -11.94 4.90
CA ARG A 42 9.80 -11.55 6.11
C ARG A 42 8.38 -11.08 5.81
N SER A 43 7.78 -11.65 4.76
CA SER A 43 6.46 -11.27 4.28
C SER A 43 5.37 -12.24 4.71
N MET A 44 4.21 -11.70 5.08
CA MET A 44 2.97 -12.47 5.31
C MET A 44 1.88 -11.84 4.43
N ARG A 45 1.48 -12.57 3.39
CA ARG A 45 0.59 -12.04 2.35
C ARG A 45 -0.85 -11.93 2.82
N ASP A 46 -1.38 -13.02 3.35
CA ASP A 46 -2.78 -13.15 3.74
C ASP A 46 -2.97 -12.84 5.23
N ASN A 47 -4.22 -12.59 5.63
CA ASN A 47 -4.58 -12.34 7.03
C ASN A 47 -4.48 -13.66 7.83
N PRO A 48 -3.67 -13.73 8.91
CA PRO A 48 -3.60 -14.91 9.76
C PRO A 48 -4.90 -15.17 10.56
N ASN A 49 -5.76 -14.17 10.76
CA ASN A 49 -7.00 -14.26 11.53
C ASN A 49 -8.21 -13.69 10.74
N PRO A 50 -8.65 -14.33 9.65
CA PRO A 50 -9.73 -13.81 8.80
C PRO A 50 -11.11 -13.75 9.50
N GLN A 51 -11.28 -14.48 10.60
CA GLN A 51 -12.51 -14.50 11.39
C GLN A 51 -12.70 -13.26 12.28
N VAL A 52 -11.63 -12.51 12.54
CA VAL A 52 -11.68 -11.30 13.38
C VAL A 52 -12.06 -10.11 12.50
N PRO A 53 -12.97 -9.23 12.95
CA PRO A 53 -13.31 -8.03 12.19
C PRO A 53 -12.10 -7.09 12.07
N VAL A 54 -12.02 -6.41 10.92
CA VAL A 54 -10.92 -5.50 10.54
C VAL A 54 -10.67 -4.38 11.56
N GLU A 55 -11.70 -3.97 12.31
CA GLU A 55 -11.58 -2.89 13.30
C GLU A 55 -10.84 -3.32 14.58
N GLU A 56 -10.83 -4.62 14.87
CA GLU A 56 -10.20 -5.18 16.07
C GLU A 56 -8.86 -5.86 15.78
N SER A 57 -8.56 -6.12 14.51
CA SER A 57 -7.30 -6.73 14.08
C SER A 57 -6.19 -5.69 13.95
N GLU A 58 -5.04 -5.99 14.57
CA GLU A 58 -3.84 -5.17 14.40
C GLU A 58 -3.13 -5.41 13.05
N PHE A 59 -3.43 -6.53 12.38
CA PHE A 59 -2.76 -6.95 11.16
C PHE A 59 -3.67 -7.79 10.26
N ASP A 60 -4.00 -7.26 9.09
CA ASP A 60 -4.88 -7.91 8.10
C ASP A 60 -4.14 -8.52 6.90
N GLY A 61 -2.84 -8.73 7.02
CA GLY A 61 -2.00 -9.18 5.91
C GLY A 61 -1.41 -8.03 5.10
N GLU A 62 -0.30 -8.31 4.42
CA GLU A 62 0.36 -7.30 3.59
C GLU A 62 -0.40 -6.98 2.31
N ASN A 63 -1.14 -7.94 1.75
CA ASN A 63 -1.90 -7.68 0.52
C ASN A 63 -2.95 -6.60 0.73
N PHE A 64 -3.58 -6.56 1.90
CA PHE A 64 -4.51 -5.50 2.26
C PHE A 64 -3.83 -4.13 2.21
N VAL A 65 -2.69 -3.97 2.89
CA VAL A 65 -1.97 -2.69 2.94
C VAL A 65 -1.36 -2.28 1.58
N ARG A 66 -0.98 -3.25 0.74
CA ARG A 66 -0.39 -2.96 -0.59
C ARG A 66 -1.33 -2.24 -1.54
N PHE A 67 -2.63 -2.50 -1.44
CA PHE A 67 -3.64 -1.88 -2.32
C PHE A 67 -4.38 -0.72 -1.67
N THR A 68 -3.96 -0.26 -0.50
CA THR A 68 -4.55 0.91 0.16
C THR A 68 -3.76 2.19 -0.15
N GLY A 69 -4.39 3.33 0.11
CA GLY A 69 -3.77 4.64 -0.06
C GLY A 69 -3.64 5.08 -1.52
N ASP A 70 -2.52 5.75 -1.82
CA ASP A 70 -2.30 6.40 -3.12
C ASP A 70 -1.96 5.44 -4.27
N THR A 71 -1.72 4.16 -3.96
CA THR A 71 -1.50 3.12 -4.97
C THR A 71 -2.68 3.01 -5.94
N THR A 72 -3.90 3.13 -5.42
CA THR A 72 -5.16 3.14 -6.21
C THR A 72 -5.24 4.36 -7.13
N LYS A 73 -4.88 5.54 -6.63
CA LYS A 73 -4.87 6.78 -7.41
C LYS A 73 -3.83 6.73 -8.52
N HIS A 74 -2.64 6.21 -8.21
CA HIS A 74 -1.55 6.04 -9.18
C HIS A 74 -1.94 5.04 -10.28
N ALA A 75 -2.55 3.90 -9.91
CA ALA A 75 -3.08 2.95 -10.89
C ALA A 75 -4.17 3.58 -11.78
N GLY A 76 -5.07 4.39 -11.21
CA GLY A 76 -6.07 5.14 -11.97
C GLY A 76 -5.44 6.19 -12.91
N ALA A 77 -4.37 6.85 -12.49
CA ALA A 77 -3.61 7.77 -13.35
C ALA A 77 -2.90 7.05 -14.50
N GLN A 78 -2.39 5.83 -14.26
CA GLN A 78 -1.80 4.99 -15.29
C GLN A 78 -2.84 4.53 -16.33
N LEU A 79 -4.02 4.09 -15.88
CA LEU A 79 -5.14 3.75 -16.76
C LEU A 79 -5.55 4.96 -17.61
N PHE A 80 -5.65 6.12 -16.99
CA PHE A 80 -5.93 7.37 -17.68
C PHE A 80 -4.88 7.70 -18.76
N ALA A 81 -3.59 7.51 -18.48
CA ALA A 81 -2.52 7.69 -19.45
C ALA A 81 -2.73 6.79 -20.68
N TRP A 82 -3.03 5.51 -20.45
CA TRP A 82 -3.27 4.54 -21.53
C TRP A 82 -4.49 4.88 -22.37
N GLU A 83 -5.58 5.33 -21.74
CA GLU A 83 -6.77 5.80 -22.45
C GLU A 83 -6.51 7.06 -23.27
N ALA A 84 -5.77 8.02 -22.71
CA ALA A 84 -5.39 9.25 -23.40
C ALA A 84 -4.51 8.97 -24.63
N HIS A 85 -3.55 8.07 -24.47
CA HIS A 85 -2.69 7.60 -25.55
C HIS A 85 -3.51 6.90 -26.65
N GLY A 86 -4.49 6.06 -26.29
CA GLY A 86 -5.43 5.45 -27.25
C GLY A 86 -6.31 6.46 -27.99
N LYS A 87 -6.58 7.61 -27.39
CA LYS A 87 -7.30 8.74 -28.01
C LYS A 87 -6.39 9.67 -28.83
N GLY A 88 -5.08 9.37 -28.91
CA GLY A 88 -4.09 10.14 -29.67
C GLY A 88 -3.47 11.32 -28.90
N VAL A 89 -3.72 11.45 -27.59
CA VAL A 89 -3.05 12.44 -26.75
C VAL A 89 -1.84 11.79 -26.08
N ASP A 90 -0.64 12.16 -26.49
CA ASP A 90 0.59 11.61 -25.91
C ASP A 90 0.89 12.26 -24.55
N VAL A 91 0.69 11.48 -23.49
CA VAL A 91 0.98 11.85 -22.10
C VAL A 91 1.45 10.61 -21.36
N HIS A 92 2.58 10.72 -20.66
CA HIS A 92 3.17 9.60 -19.94
C HIS A 92 3.27 9.87 -18.44
N LEU A 93 2.81 8.92 -17.62
CA LEU A 93 2.76 9.08 -16.16
C LEU A 93 4.14 9.34 -15.53
N LEU A 94 5.19 8.66 -16.00
CA LEU A 94 6.54 8.82 -15.44
C LEU A 94 7.35 9.96 -16.08
N ALA A 95 7.04 10.35 -17.32
CA ALA A 95 7.84 11.34 -18.04
C ALA A 95 7.26 12.75 -17.85
N GLU A 96 5.93 12.87 -17.82
CA GLU A 96 5.21 14.12 -17.65
C GLU A 96 4.13 14.00 -16.54
N PRO A 97 4.52 13.67 -15.29
CA PRO A 97 3.57 13.37 -14.21
C PRO A 97 2.62 14.53 -13.90
N THR A 98 3.14 15.75 -13.83
CA THR A 98 2.38 16.96 -13.48
C THR A 98 1.38 17.35 -14.57
N LYS A 99 1.78 17.22 -15.84
CA LYS A 99 0.89 17.47 -16.98
C LYS A 99 -0.27 16.48 -16.99
N LEU A 100 0.01 15.19 -16.75
CA LEU A 100 -1.02 14.17 -16.63
C LEU A 100 -1.98 14.48 -15.49
N GLU A 101 -1.46 14.82 -14.31
CA GLU A 101 -2.29 15.13 -13.14
C GLU A 101 -3.21 16.34 -13.39
N LEU A 102 -2.71 17.40 -14.01
CA LEU A 102 -3.52 18.56 -14.38
C LEU A 102 -4.63 18.20 -15.38
N LEU A 103 -4.31 17.38 -16.39
CA LEU A 103 -5.29 16.88 -17.35
C LEU A 103 -6.36 16.01 -16.70
N GLN A 104 -5.94 15.09 -15.82
CA GLN A 104 -6.84 14.21 -15.08
C GLN A 104 -7.78 15.01 -14.18
N LYS A 105 -7.27 16.02 -13.47
CA LYS A 105 -8.07 16.92 -12.63
C LYS A 105 -9.08 17.70 -13.48
N GLY A 106 -8.64 18.28 -14.60
CA GLY A 106 -9.52 19.04 -15.49
C GLY A 106 -10.63 18.19 -16.10
N ILE A 107 -10.38 16.90 -16.39
CA ILE A 107 -11.41 15.97 -16.88
C ILE A 107 -12.39 15.59 -15.77
N ARG A 108 -11.90 15.30 -14.55
CA ARG A 108 -12.74 14.98 -13.40
C ARG A 108 -13.70 16.13 -13.06
N GLU A 109 -13.24 17.36 -13.13
CA GLU A 109 -14.07 18.57 -12.95
C GLU A 109 -15.16 18.65 -14.03
N LYS A 110 -14.80 18.44 -15.31
CA LYS A 110 -15.76 18.44 -16.42
C LYS A 110 -16.81 17.34 -16.25
N GLU A 111 -16.40 16.12 -15.92
CA GLU A 111 -17.32 15.00 -15.65
C GLU A 111 -18.30 15.33 -14.52
N GLY A 112 -17.83 15.92 -13.43
CA GLY A 112 -18.68 16.38 -12.33
C GLY A 112 -19.76 17.37 -12.78
N THR A 113 -19.37 18.39 -13.58
CA THR A 113 -20.35 19.36 -14.11
C THR A 113 -21.37 18.72 -15.05
N ILE A 114 -20.95 17.74 -15.85
CA ILE A 114 -21.82 17.01 -16.77
C ILE A 114 -22.84 16.18 -15.98
N GLN A 115 -22.41 15.45 -14.94
CA GLN A 115 -23.30 14.67 -14.07
C GLN A 115 -24.35 15.54 -13.37
N ILE A 116 -23.96 16.72 -12.87
CA ILE A 116 -24.89 17.68 -12.25
C ILE A 116 -25.96 18.14 -13.28
N LYS A 117 -25.54 18.50 -14.50
CA LYS A 117 -26.47 18.89 -15.57
C LYS A 117 -27.45 17.77 -15.91
N TYR A 118 -27.00 16.51 -15.98
CA TYR A 118 -27.88 15.37 -16.24
C TYR A 118 -28.88 15.13 -15.11
N LYS A 119 -28.45 15.26 -13.84
CA LYS A 119 -29.34 15.10 -12.68
C LYS A 119 -30.44 16.15 -12.66
N ASN A 120 -30.10 17.41 -12.91
CA ASN A 120 -31.06 18.51 -12.98
C ASN A 120 -32.05 18.38 -14.14
N ARG A 121 -31.64 17.74 -15.25
CA ARG A 121 -32.52 17.49 -16.40
C ARG A 121 -33.46 16.30 -16.18
N ARG A 122 -33.14 15.37 -15.27
CA ARG A 122 -34.00 14.23 -14.91
C ARG A 122 -34.98 14.53 -13.79
N SER A 123 -34.82 15.62 -13.06
CA SER A 123 -35.69 16.06 -11.97
C SER A 123 -36.80 17.03 -12.40
N ILE A 124 -36.94 17.25 -13.71
CA ILE A 124 -38.03 18.00 -14.36
C ILE A 124 -38.77 16.98 -15.24
#